data_AF-A0A7X4XRF0-F1
#
_entry.id   AF-A0A7X4XRF0-F1
#
_cell.length_a   1.000
_cell.length_b   1.000
_cell.length_c   1.000
_cell.angle_alpha   90.00
_cell.angle_beta   90.00
_cell.angle_gamma   90.00
#
_symmetry.space_group_name_H-M   'P 1'
#
loop_
_entity.id
_entity.type
_entity.pdbx_description
1 polymer ?
#
loop_
_entity_poly.entity_id
_entity_poly.type
_entity_poly.pdbx_seq_one_letter_code
_entity_poly.pdbx_strand_id
1 'polypeptide(L)'
;LVATYALLGSTWLIMKTEGELQNTMYRFTHYILLVMISILIIVSIWTPLAYPSIAERWFSLPNLYYLVPVPVLTGIVCFKLASSIRTRKERSPFIMALLIVLFGFAGLGISIWPNIIPPSISIWDAAAPASSQSFMLIGTAIIVPIILAYTSWSYYVFSGKVKQGQAYH
;
A
#
# COMPACT_ATOMS: atom_id res chain seq x y z
N LEU A 1 -5.39 -4.27 -7.98
CA LEU A 1 -6.48 -3.95 -7.03
C LEU A 1 -7.01 -5.18 -6.30
N VAL A 2 -7.57 -6.19 -6.97
CA VAL A 2 -8.13 -7.39 -6.31
C VAL A 2 -7.10 -8.09 -5.40
N ALA A 3 -5.90 -8.41 -5.91
CA ALA A 3 -4.83 -9.02 -5.11
C ALA A 3 -4.41 -8.17 -3.91
N THR A 4 -4.42 -6.84 -4.08
CA THR A 4 -4.08 -5.87 -3.03
C THR A 4 -5.09 -5.90 -1.88
N TYR A 5 -6.38 -5.85 -2.20
CA TYR A 5 -7.45 -5.95 -1.20
C TYR A 5 -7.46 -7.32 -0.52
N ALA A 6 -7.23 -8.39 -1.28
CA ALA A 6 -7.11 -9.72 -0.72
C ALA A 6 -5.90 -9.83 0.25
N LEU A 7 -4.77 -9.19 -0.05
CA LEU A 7 -3.59 -9.17 0.81
C LEU A 7 -3.85 -8.39 2.10
N LEU A 8 -4.46 -7.21 2.00
CA LEU A 8 -4.83 -6.40 3.17
C LEU A 8 -5.86 -7.12 4.05
N GLY A 9 -6.90 -7.71 3.44
CA GLY A 9 -7.92 -8.46 4.17
C GLY A 9 -7.36 -9.71 4.87
N SER A 10 -6.55 -10.51 4.17
CA SER A 10 -5.95 -11.72 4.73
C SER A 10 -4.96 -11.43 5.86
N THR A 11 -4.10 -10.41 5.73
CA THR A 11 -3.19 -9.99 6.79
C THR A 11 -3.91 -9.34 7.98
N TRP A 12 -5.04 -8.65 7.75
CA TRP A 12 -5.90 -8.16 8.83
C TRP A 12 -6.59 -9.31 9.57
N LEU A 13 -7.08 -10.33 8.86
CA LEU A 13 -7.67 -11.51 9.47
C LEU A 13 -6.64 -12.30 10.30
N ILE A 14 -5.39 -12.41 9.85
CA ILE A 14 -4.29 -12.99 10.65
C ILE A 14 -4.15 -12.29 12.01
N MET A 15 -4.29 -10.96 12.02
CA MET A 15 -4.17 -10.15 13.24
C MET A 15 -5.38 -10.29 14.18
N LYS A 16 -6.58 -10.56 13.64
CA LYS A 16 -7.85 -10.55 14.40
C LYS A 16 -8.41 -11.92 14.77
N THR A 17 -7.95 -12.98 14.13
CA THR A 17 -8.49 -14.34 14.30
C THR A 17 -7.51 -15.26 15.02
N GLU A 18 -8.01 -16.38 15.54
CA GLU A 18 -7.23 -17.45 16.20
C GLU A 18 -7.57 -18.82 15.63
N GLY A 19 -6.74 -19.82 15.97
CA GLY A 19 -7.00 -21.23 15.68
C GLY A 19 -6.94 -21.57 14.19
N GLU A 20 -7.89 -22.38 13.73
CA GLU A 20 -7.90 -22.93 12.37
C GLU A 20 -8.04 -21.85 11.28
N LEU A 21 -8.89 -20.85 11.52
CA LEU A 21 -9.10 -19.76 10.58
C LEU A 21 -7.80 -18.95 10.39
N GLN A 22 -7.11 -18.62 11.48
CA GLN A 22 -5.83 -17.91 11.42
C GLN A 22 -4.80 -18.71 10.62
N ASN A 23 -4.73 -20.04 10.84
CA ASN A 23 -3.84 -20.94 10.10
C ASN A 23 -4.14 -21.00 8.60
N THR A 24 -5.40 -20.99 8.23
CA THR A 24 -5.82 -20.90 6.83
C THR A 24 -5.43 -19.56 6.23
N MET A 25 -5.58 -18.47 6.98
CA MET A 25 -5.18 -17.14 6.52
C MET A 25 -3.67 -16.99 6.32
N TYR A 26 -2.82 -17.60 7.16
CA TYR A 26 -1.37 -17.61 6.92
C TYR A 26 -1.00 -18.31 5.60
N ARG A 27 -1.62 -19.46 5.29
CA ARG A 27 -1.42 -20.17 4.03
C ARG A 27 -1.94 -19.37 2.84
N PHE A 28 -3.14 -18.81 2.95
CA PHE A 28 -3.76 -18.00 1.90
C PHE A 28 -2.95 -16.73 1.59
N THR A 29 -2.48 -16.04 2.64
CA THR A 29 -1.65 -14.82 2.52
C THR A 29 -0.35 -15.12 1.79
N HIS A 30 0.26 -16.30 2.01
CA HIS A 30 1.47 -16.69 1.28
C HIS A 30 1.24 -16.74 -0.24
N TYR A 31 0.15 -17.37 -0.70
CA TYR A 31 -0.18 -17.43 -2.12
C TYR A 31 -0.54 -16.06 -2.69
N ILE A 32 -1.33 -15.25 -1.96
CA ILE A 32 -1.65 -13.89 -2.42
C ILE A 32 -0.40 -13.02 -2.50
N LEU A 33 0.55 -13.16 -1.56
CA LEU A 33 1.81 -12.43 -1.61
C LEU A 33 2.58 -12.77 -2.88
N LEU A 34 2.65 -14.05 -3.27
CA LEU A 34 3.29 -14.45 -4.52
C LEU A 34 2.60 -13.82 -5.73
N VAL A 35 1.27 -13.85 -5.79
CA VAL A 35 0.49 -13.19 -6.85
C VAL A 35 0.78 -11.68 -6.88
N MET A 36 0.83 -11.02 -5.72
CA MET A 36 1.13 -9.60 -5.61
C MET A 36 2.54 -9.27 -6.10
N ILE A 37 3.54 -10.06 -5.72
CA ILE A 37 4.93 -9.91 -6.20
C ILE A 37 4.99 -10.10 -7.71
N SER A 38 4.32 -11.12 -8.25
CA SER A 38 4.25 -11.33 -9.71
C SER A 38 3.65 -10.14 -10.43
N ILE A 39 2.54 -9.58 -9.93
CA ILE A 39 1.92 -8.37 -10.50
C ILE A 39 2.89 -7.18 -10.45
N LEU A 40 3.57 -6.96 -9.31
CA LEU A 40 4.54 -5.88 -9.17
C LEU A 40 5.67 -6.01 -10.19
N ILE A 41 6.26 -7.20 -10.34
CA ILE A 41 7.32 -7.46 -11.32
C ILE A 41 6.82 -7.24 -12.75
N ILE A 42 5.65 -7.81 -13.09
CA ILE A 42 5.06 -7.66 -14.44
C ILE A 42 4.84 -6.18 -14.75
N VAL A 43 4.24 -5.42 -13.84
CA VAL A 43 3.98 -3.98 -14.04
C VAL A 43 5.29 -3.20 -14.11
N SER A 44 6.28 -3.49 -13.26
CA SER A 44 7.58 -2.82 -13.27
C SER A 44 8.37 -3.04 -14.57
N ILE A 45 8.19 -4.19 -15.23
CA ILE A 45 8.83 -4.48 -16.53
C ILE A 45 8.00 -3.93 -17.68
N TRP A 46 6.68 -4.19 -17.68
CA TRP A 46 5.79 -3.80 -18.77
C TRP A 46 5.71 -2.28 -18.92
N THR A 47 5.58 -1.54 -17.82
CA THR A 47 5.26 -0.11 -17.88
C THR A 47 6.35 0.71 -18.60
N PRO A 48 7.65 0.53 -18.30
CA PRO A 48 8.70 1.21 -19.03
C PRO A 48 8.80 0.77 -20.50
N LEU A 49 8.54 -0.51 -20.81
CA LEU A 49 8.57 -1.01 -22.18
C LEU A 49 7.43 -0.45 -23.03
N ALA A 50 6.25 -0.27 -22.44
CA ALA A 50 5.08 0.28 -23.11
C ALA A 50 5.12 1.81 -23.25
N TYR A 51 5.76 2.50 -22.31
CA TYR A 51 5.79 3.97 -22.25
C TYR A 51 7.23 4.49 -22.15
N PRO A 52 7.82 4.93 -23.27
CA PRO A 52 9.19 5.45 -23.30
C PRO A 52 9.45 6.60 -22.33
N SER A 53 8.46 7.47 -22.11
CA SER A 53 8.56 8.57 -21.14
C SER A 53 8.73 8.09 -19.69
N ILE A 54 8.12 6.95 -19.34
CA ILE A 54 8.28 6.32 -18.03
C ILE A 54 9.67 5.67 -17.95
N ALA A 55 10.13 4.99 -19.02
CA ALA A 55 11.48 4.46 -19.07
C ALA A 55 12.55 5.55 -18.89
N GLU A 56 12.42 6.67 -19.61
CA GLU A 56 13.32 7.80 -19.48
C GLU A 56 13.32 8.33 -18.05
N ARG A 57 12.16 8.48 -17.40
CA ARG A 57 12.10 8.94 -16.01
C ARG A 57 12.79 8.00 -15.03
N TRP A 58 12.56 6.69 -15.16
CA TRP A 58 13.09 5.70 -14.20
C TRP A 58 14.55 5.33 -14.44
N PHE A 59 15.01 5.34 -15.69
CA PHE A 59 16.35 4.86 -16.07
C PHE A 59 17.33 5.96 -16.51
N SER A 60 16.90 7.21 -16.64
CA SER A 60 17.83 8.34 -16.88
C SER A 60 18.65 8.67 -15.64
N LEU A 61 19.90 9.08 -15.85
CA LEU A 61 20.72 9.71 -14.82
C LEU A 61 20.41 11.22 -14.78
N PRO A 62 20.24 11.83 -13.59
CA PRO A 62 20.45 11.27 -12.25
C PRO A 62 19.20 10.64 -11.59
N ASN A 63 18.03 10.70 -12.24
CA ASN A 63 16.75 10.24 -11.67
C ASN A 63 16.80 8.82 -11.13
N LEU A 64 17.53 7.92 -11.79
CA LEU A 64 17.75 6.55 -11.34
C LEU A 64 18.19 6.47 -9.86
N TYR A 65 19.13 7.31 -9.42
CA TYR A 65 19.62 7.27 -8.04
C TYR A 65 18.55 7.68 -7.01
N TYR A 66 17.67 8.61 -7.39
CA TYR A 66 16.57 9.06 -6.53
C TYR A 66 15.39 8.08 -6.52
N LEU A 67 15.19 7.34 -7.61
CA LEU A 67 14.00 6.49 -7.80
C LEU A 67 14.23 5.02 -7.45
N VAL A 68 15.46 4.49 -7.59
CA VAL A 68 15.84 3.11 -7.20
C VAL A 68 15.48 2.74 -5.75
N PRO A 69 15.54 3.64 -4.74
CA PRO A 69 15.11 3.30 -3.39
C PRO A 69 13.67 2.76 -3.32
N VAL A 70 12.75 3.20 -4.19
CA VAL A 70 11.35 2.76 -4.18
C VAL A 70 11.18 1.27 -4.48
N PRO A 71 11.66 0.72 -5.62
CA PRO A 71 11.58 -0.72 -5.89
C PRO A 71 12.42 -1.54 -4.93
N VAL A 72 13.57 -1.05 -4.46
CA VAL A 72 14.40 -1.74 -3.47
C VAL A 72 13.67 -1.89 -2.14
N LEU A 73 13.10 -0.80 -1.61
CA LEU A 73 12.31 -0.83 -0.38
C LEU A 73 11.07 -1.71 -0.54
N THR A 74 10.41 -1.68 -1.70
CA THR A 74 9.28 -2.57 -2.00
C THR A 74 9.69 -4.03 -1.92
N GLY A 75 10.82 -4.41 -2.51
CA GLY A 75 11.39 -5.77 -2.43
C GLY A 75 11.70 -6.18 -0.99
N ILE A 76 12.34 -5.29 -0.21
CA ILE A 76 12.64 -5.52 1.21
C ILE A 76 11.34 -5.76 2.01
N VAL A 77 10.29 -4.97 1.77
CA VAL A 77 9.01 -5.11 2.48
C VAL A 77 8.32 -6.41 2.09
N CYS A 78 8.33 -6.80 0.81
CA CYS A 78 7.81 -8.09 0.36
C CYS A 78 8.54 -9.26 1.05
N PHE A 79 9.87 -9.18 1.15
CA PHE A 79 10.66 -10.17 1.87
C PHE A 79 10.33 -10.20 3.37
N LYS A 80 10.20 -9.04 4.01
CA LYS A 80 9.82 -8.95 5.44
C LYS A 80 8.42 -9.47 5.69
N LEU A 81 7.49 -9.29 4.75
CA LEU A 81 6.14 -9.87 4.83
C LEU A 81 6.20 -11.40 4.73
N ALA A 82 6.92 -11.95 3.74
CA ALA A 82 7.12 -13.39 3.61
C ALA A 82 7.75 -14.01 4.87
N SER A 83 8.79 -13.36 5.42
CA SER A 83 9.43 -13.76 6.67
C SER A 83 8.49 -13.66 7.89
N SER A 84 7.66 -12.61 7.95
CA SER A 84 6.65 -12.44 9.01
C SER A 84 5.59 -13.54 8.98
N ILE A 85 5.18 -13.99 7.79
CA ILE A 85 4.24 -15.12 7.60
C ILE A 85 4.89 -16.42 8.09
N ARG A 86 6.16 -16.68 7.70
CA ARG A 86 6.90 -17.88 8.11
C ARG A 86 7.15 -17.95 9.61
N THR A 87 7.44 -16.81 10.23
CA THR A 87 7.64 -16.68 11.69
C THR A 87 6.33 -16.48 12.46
N ARG A 88 5.17 -16.60 11.80
CA ARG A 88 3.83 -16.49 12.39
C ARG A 88 3.62 -15.22 13.23
N LYS A 89 4.18 -14.09 12.78
CA LYS A 89 3.92 -12.79 13.41
C LYS A 89 2.50 -12.32 13.10
N GLU A 90 1.81 -11.78 14.09
CA GLU A 90 0.39 -11.43 13.92
C GLU A 90 0.16 -10.00 13.42
N ARG A 91 0.91 -9.02 13.93
CA ARG A 91 0.74 -7.59 13.56
C ARG A 91 1.62 -7.15 12.40
N SER A 92 2.83 -7.68 12.32
CA SER A 92 3.83 -7.32 11.30
C SER A 92 3.31 -7.50 9.86
N PRO A 93 2.59 -8.60 9.50
CA PRO A 93 2.12 -8.80 8.14
C PRO A 93 1.23 -7.67 7.62
N PHE A 94 0.32 -7.16 8.45
CA PHE A 94 -0.59 -6.09 8.06
C PHE A 94 0.14 -4.78 7.78
N ILE A 95 1.11 -4.42 8.63
CA ILE A 95 1.94 -3.21 8.43
C ILE A 95 2.77 -3.35 7.15
N MET A 96 3.36 -4.51 6.90
CA MET A 96 4.13 -4.72 5.65
C MET A 96 3.22 -4.66 4.42
N ALA A 97 1.99 -5.19 4.48
CA ALA A 97 1.03 -5.08 3.39
C ALA A 97 0.67 -3.61 3.10
N LEU A 98 0.44 -2.78 4.13
CA LEU A 98 0.23 -1.34 3.97
C LEU A 98 1.42 -0.64 3.30
N LEU A 99 2.65 -1.00 3.69
CA LEU A 99 3.86 -0.46 3.08
C LEU A 99 4.02 -0.86 1.61
N ILE A 100 3.67 -2.11 1.23
CA ILE A 100 3.64 -2.53 -0.18
C ILE A 100 2.66 -1.67 -0.98
N VAL A 101 1.48 -1.42 -0.42
CA VAL A 101 0.47 -0.56 -1.06
C VAL A 101 0.99 0.87 -1.22
N LEU A 102 1.56 1.42 -0.16
CA LEU A 102 2.14 2.77 -0.16
C LEU A 102 3.22 2.91 -1.25
N PHE A 103 4.18 2.00 -1.32
CA PHE A 103 5.25 2.06 -2.32
C PHE A 103 4.75 1.78 -3.74
N GLY A 104 3.76 0.90 -3.91
CA GLY A 104 3.10 0.69 -5.19
C GLY A 104 2.43 1.96 -5.71
N PHE A 105 1.67 2.66 -4.86
CA PHE A 105 1.06 3.95 -5.21
C PHE A 105 2.11 5.05 -5.45
N ALA A 106 3.18 5.09 -4.66
CA ALA A 106 4.27 6.03 -4.87
C ALA A 106 4.94 5.82 -6.24
N GLY A 107 5.21 4.57 -6.63
CA GLY A 107 5.77 4.24 -7.94
C GLY A 107 4.87 4.66 -9.10
N LEU A 108 3.55 4.46 -8.97
CA LEU A 108 2.58 4.96 -9.96
C LEU A 108 2.57 6.49 -10.03
N GLY A 109 2.56 7.17 -8.88
CA GLY A 109 2.57 8.63 -8.80
C GLY A 109 3.81 9.25 -9.45
N ILE A 110 4.99 8.68 -9.20
CA ILE A 110 6.26 9.08 -9.83
C ILE A 110 6.21 8.89 -11.35
N SER A 111 5.56 7.82 -11.82
CA SER A 111 5.50 7.49 -13.24
C SER A 111 4.63 8.47 -14.03
N ILE A 112 3.55 8.98 -13.45
CA ILE A 112 2.63 9.91 -14.12
C ILE A 112 3.02 11.39 -13.93
N TRP A 113 3.79 11.71 -12.89
CA TRP A 113 4.22 13.08 -12.58
C TRP A 113 4.82 13.81 -13.80
N PRO A 114 4.54 15.12 -14.02
CA PRO A 114 3.62 15.99 -13.27
C PRO A 114 2.16 15.88 -13.75
N ASN A 115 1.87 14.95 -14.66
CA ASN A 115 0.55 14.78 -15.24
C ASN A 115 -0.35 13.95 -14.32
N ILE A 116 -1.59 14.39 -14.15
CA ILE A 116 -2.61 13.62 -13.43
C ILE A 116 -3.47 12.80 -14.39
N ILE A 117 -3.67 13.30 -15.62
CA ILE A 117 -4.26 12.58 -16.75
C ILE A 117 -3.28 12.71 -17.94
N PRO A 118 -2.39 11.72 -18.12
CA PRO A 118 -1.44 11.74 -19.23
C PRO A 118 -2.14 11.67 -20.61
N PRO A 119 -1.59 12.33 -21.64
CA PRO A 119 -0.42 13.21 -21.61
C PRO A 119 -0.76 14.70 -21.35
N SER A 120 -2.04 15.07 -21.31
CA SER A 120 -2.48 16.44 -21.57
C SER A 120 -2.84 17.29 -20.36
N ILE A 121 -3.10 16.69 -19.19
CA ILE A 121 -3.54 17.46 -18.01
C ILE A 121 -2.49 17.33 -16.92
N SER A 122 -1.79 18.45 -16.65
CA SER A 122 -0.85 18.56 -15.55
C SER A 122 -1.57 18.79 -14.22
N ILE A 123 -0.86 18.56 -13.11
CA ILE A 123 -1.34 18.91 -11.77
C ILE A 123 -1.67 20.41 -11.62
N TRP A 124 -1.01 21.25 -12.41
CA TRP A 124 -1.22 22.70 -12.42
C TRP A 124 -2.46 23.08 -13.21
N ASP A 125 -2.74 22.40 -14.32
CA ASP A 125 -3.96 22.63 -15.11
C ASP A 125 -5.21 22.15 -14.38
N ALA A 126 -5.07 21.07 -13.60
CA ALA A 126 -6.14 20.54 -12.75
C ALA A 126 -6.27 21.27 -11.39
N ALA A 127 -5.40 22.26 -11.12
CA ALA A 127 -5.36 22.92 -9.83
C ALA A 127 -6.57 23.85 -9.61
N ALA A 128 -7.25 23.67 -8.49
CA ALA A 128 -8.23 24.66 -8.02
C ALA A 128 -7.55 26.02 -7.70
N PRO A 129 -8.32 27.13 -7.66
CA PRO A 129 -7.79 28.44 -7.26
C PRO A 129 -7.09 28.40 -5.89
N ALA A 130 -6.04 29.21 -5.72
CA ALA A 130 -5.19 29.22 -4.53
C ALA A 130 -5.96 29.45 -3.21
N SER A 131 -7.03 30.25 -3.25
CA SER A 131 -7.91 30.48 -2.09
C SER A 131 -8.64 29.20 -1.67
N SER A 132 -9.20 28.45 -2.62
CA SER A 132 -9.86 27.17 -2.36
C SER A 132 -8.86 26.10 -1.90
N GLN A 133 -7.65 26.07 -2.47
CA GLN A 133 -6.59 25.15 -2.03
C GLN A 133 -6.12 25.44 -0.61
N SER A 134 -5.91 26.72 -0.26
CA SER A 134 -5.52 27.13 1.08
C SER A 134 -6.58 26.74 2.12
N PHE A 135 -7.85 26.95 1.80
CA PHE A 135 -8.96 26.53 2.65
C PHE A 135 -9.00 24.99 2.83
N MET A 136 -8.86 24.24 1.74
CA MET A 136 -8.82 22.78 1.77
C MET A 136 -7.62 22.25 2.55
N LEU A 137 -6.46 22.90 2.43
CA LEU A 137 -5.23 22.53 3.14
C LEU A 137 -5.41 22.67 4.65
N ILE A 138 -5.96 23.80 5.12
CA ILE A 138 -6.23 24.01 6.54
C ILE A 138 -7.23 22.98 7.06
N GLY A 139 -8.33 22.77 6.33
CA GLY A 139 -9.33 21.75 6.68
C GLY A 139 -8.72 20.35 6.76
N THR A 140 -7.92 19.96 5.76
CA THR A 140 -7.25 18.66 5.71
C THR A 140 -6.23 18.51 6.84
N ALA A 141 -5.44 19.55 7.13
CA ALA A 141 -4.44 19.54 8.19
C ALA A 141 -5.05 19.34 9.59
N ILE A 142 -6.31 19.72 9.80
CA ILE A 142 -7.03 19.50 11.06
C ILE A 142 -7.76 18.14 11.03
N ILE A 143 -8.50 17.86 9.97
CA ILE A 143 -9.38 16.70 9.89
C ILE A 143 -8.59 15.39 9.78
N VAL A 144 -7.51 15.34 9.00
CA VAL A 144 -6.72 14.10 8.81
C VAL A 144 -6.11 13.61 10.13
N PRO A 145 -5.45 14.45 10.96
CA PRO A 145 -4.99 14.01 12.28
C PRO A 145 -6.10 13.51 13.19
N ILE A 146 -7.29 14.15 13.17
CA ILE A 146 -8.44 13.70 13.97
C ILE A 146 -8.92 12.32 13.52
N ILE A 147 -9.08 12.10 12.21
CA ILE A 147 -9.46 10.80 11.64
C ILE A 147 -8.43 9.74 12.02
N LEU A 148 -7.13 10.05 11.89
CA LEU A 148 -6.06 9.11 12.25
C LEU A 148 -6.03 8.81 13.75
N ALA A 149 -6.24 9.80 14.61
CA ALA A 149 -6.30 9.63 16.06
C ALA A 149 -7.48 8.74 16.46
N TYR A 150 -8.69 9.05 15.95
CA TYR A 150 -9.88 8.25 16.20
C TYR A 150 -9.74 6.83 15.66
N THR A 151 -9.21 6.67 14.45
CA THR A 151 -8.95 5.35 13.86
C THR A 151 -7.97 4.58 14.73
N SER A 152 -6.83 5.18 15.09
CA SER A 152 -5.82 4.54 15.95
C SER A 152 -6.38 4.15 17.32
N TRP A 153 -7.18 5.03 17.93
CA TRP A 153 -7.87 4.75 19.19
C TRP A 153 -8.85 3.59 19.06
N SER A 154 -9.67 3.57 18.01
CA SER A 154 -10.57 2.46 17.72
C SER A 154 -9.80 1.14 17.55
N TYR A 155 -8.68 1.15 16.81
CA TYR A 155 -7.82 -0.02 16.68
C TYR A 155 -7.20 -0.48 18.01
N TYR A 156 -6.86 0.47 18.90
CA TYR A 156 -6.34 0.17 20.24
C TYR A 156 -7.42 -0.44 21.14
N VAL A 157 -8.61 0.16 21.19
CA VAL A 157 -9.75 -0.32 21.99
C VAL A 157 -10.21 -1.69 21.52
N PHE A 158 -10.32 -1.91 20.20
CA PHE A 158 -10.71 -3.20 19.62
C PHE A 158 -9.50 -4.10 19.32
N SER A 159 -8.37 -3.95 20.01
CA SER A 159 -7.14 -4.70 19.72
C SER A 159 -7.21 -6.19 20.09
N GLY A 160 -8.24 -6.60 20.84
CA GLY A 160 -8.54 -8.00 21.14
C GLY A 160 -8.82 -8.83 19.88
N LYS A 161 -8.58 -10.14 19.99
CA LYS A 161 -8.92 -11.10 18.95
C LYS A 161 -10.35 -11.61 19.13
N VAL A 162 -11.00 -11.93 18.03
CA VAL A 162 -12.38 -12.43 18.03
C VAL A 162 -12.35 -13.91 18.40
N LYS A 163 -12.90 -14.26 19.57
CA LYS A 163 -13.02 -15.66 20.03
C LYS A 163 -14.31 -16.28 19.52
N GLN A 164 -14.27 -17.55 19.11
CA GLN A 164 -15.49 -18.32 18.86
C GLN A 164 -16.28 -18.43 20.19
N GLY A 165 -17.52 -17.97 20.19
CA GLY A 165 -18.40 -17.92 21.37
C GLY A 165 -18.82 -16.53 21.85
N GLN A 166 -18.26 -15.45 21.27
CA GLN A 166 -18.73 -14.07 21.48
C GLN A 166 -19.59 -13.53 20.33
N ALA A 167 -20.22 -14.42 19.57
CA ALA A 167 -21.38 -14.02 18.79
C ALA A 167 -22.50 -13.75 19.79
N TYR A 168 -23.00 -12.52 19.82
CA TYR A 168 -24.17 -12.10 20.59
C TYR A 168 -25.29 -13.14 20.43
N HIS A 169 -25.89 -13.53 21.56
CA HIS A 169 -27.19 -14.20 21.59
C HIS A 169 -28.25 -13.39 20.86
#